data_AF-A0A7Y4VFQ1-F1
#
_entry.id   AF-A0A7Y4VFQ1-F1
#
_cell.length_a   1.000
_cell.length_b   1.000
_cell.length_c   1.000
_cell.angle_alpha   90.00
_cell.angle_beta   90.00
_cell.angle_gamma   90.00
#
_symmetry.space_group_name_H-M   'P 1'
#
loop_
_entity.id
_entity.type
_entity.pdbx_description
1 polymer ?
#
loop_
_entity_poly.entity_id
_entity_poly.type
_entity_poly.pdbx_seq_one_letter_code
_entity_poly.pdbx_strand_id
1 'polypeptide(L)'
;MLRKSLTSYPDAHAHCGTGNFPLWLAPDQVRVITLNDDEALIAYAKPIVSELRANRARVDADFSATPFKAKISNAEQLRVHTMMVIGGHPKTTFLF
;
A
#
# COMPACT_ATOMS: atom_id res chain seq x y z
N MET A 1 -26.72 -4.16 12.61
CA MET A 1 -27.77 -3.24 13.09
C MET A 1 -27.08 -2.07 13.77
N LEU A 2 -27.32 -0.84 13.29
CA LEU A 2 -26.61 0.40 13.67
C LEU A 2 -26.86 0.85 15.12
N ARG A 3 -25.86 1.54 15.71
CA ARG A 3 -26.09 2.84 16.40
C ARG A 3 -24.79 3.65 16.52
N LYS A 4 -24.76 4.80 15.84
CA LYS A 4 -23.83 5.91 16.08
C LYS A 4 -24.25 6.65 17.37
N SER A 5 -23.31 7.05 18.22
CA SER A 5 -23.49 8.18 19.14
C SER A 5 -22.42 9.24 18.87
N LEU A 6 -22.87 10.40 18.38
CA LEU A 6 -22.10 11.60 18.08
C LEU A 6 -22.20 12.56 19.27
N THR A 7 -21.13 12.71 20.05
CA THR A 7 -20.86 13.79 21.03
C THR A 7 -19.38 13.63 21.42
N SER A 8 -18.42 14.54 21.30
CA SER A 8 -18.34 15.96 20.97
C SER A 8 -16.85 16.22 20.70
N TYR A 9 -16.47 17.00 19.69
CA TYR A 9 -15.09 17.48 19.52
C TYR A 9 -15.15 18.99 19.24
N PRO A 10 -14.79 19.86 20.21
CA PRO A 10 -14.53 21.25 19.92
C PRO A 10 -13.13 21.34 19.27
N ASP A 11 -12.87 22.43 18.56
CA ASP A 11 -11.55 22.87 18.08
C ASP A 11 -11.18 22.41 16.66
N ALA A 12 -11.13 23.38 15.75
CA ALA A 12 -10.93 23.25 14.31
C ALA A 12 -9.50 22.87 13.90
N HIS A 13 -9.03 21.70 14.33
CA HIS A 13 -7.85 21.04 13.79
C HIS A 13 -8.31 19.94 12.84
N ALA A 14 -7.89 20.03 11.58
CA ALA A 14 -8.27 19.16 10.49
C ALA A 14 -8.47 17.70 10.93
N HIS A 15 -9.74 17.38 11.15
CA HIS A 15 -10.24 16.04 11.32
C HIS A 15 -10.13 15.37 9.96
N CYS A 16 -8.94 14.85 9.63
CA CYS A 16 -8.81 13.88 8.56
C CYS A 16 -9.47 12.60 9.07
N GLY A 17 -10.78 12.53 8.85
CA GLY A 17 -11.65 11.48 9.32
C GLY A 17 -11.09 10.10 8.99
N THR A 18 -11.25 9.22 9.98
CA THR A 18 -11.07 7.77 9.91
C THR A 18 -11.68 7.18 8.63
N GLY A 19 -10.86 6.98 7.61
CA GLY A 19 -11.25 6.39 6.32
C GLY A 19 -10.05 6.38 5.38
N ASN A 20 -9.84 5.26 4.68
CA ASN A 20 -8.74 5.07 3.74
C ASN A 20 -8.64 6.30 2.82
N PHE A 21 -7.50 7.01 2.84
CA PHE A 21 -7.34 8.22 2.03
C PHE A 21 -7.60 7.87 0.56
N PRO A 22 -8.42 8.62 -0.18
CA PRO A 22 -8.57 8.34 -1.61
C PRO A 22 -7.21 8.42 -2.30
N LEU A 23 -6.98 7.57 -3.31
CA LEU A 23 -5.69 7.41 -4.02
C LEU A 23 -5.00 8.75 -4.32
N TRP A 24 -5.74 9.78 -4.74
CA TRP A 24 -5.19 11.10 -5.08
C TRP A 24 -4.64 11.91 -3.89
N LEU A 25 -4.95 11.53 -2.65
CA LEU A 25 -4.54 12.18 -1.40
C LEU A 25 -3.60 11.31 -0.56
N ALA A 26 -3.46 10.02 -0.89
CA ALA A 26 -2.60 9.12 -0.17
C ALA A 26 -1.12 9.55 -0.31
N PRO A 27 -0.36 9.65 0.81
CA PRO A 27 1.07 9.94 0.76
C PRO A 27 1.85 8.82 0.08
N ASP A 28 1.39 7.57 0.23
CA ASP A 28 1.92 6.37 -0.43
C ASP A 28 0.78 5.67 -1.19
N GLN A 29 0.76 5.83 -2.51
CA GLN A 29 -0.38 5.46 -3.35
C GLN A 29 -0.36 3.98 -3.70
N VAL A 30 0.82 3.44 -4.01
CA VAL A 30 1.01 2.04 -4.37
C VAL A 30 2.26 1.51 -3.69
N ARG A 31 2.15 0.36 -3.01
CA ARG A 31 3.31 -0.38 -2.52
C ARG A 31 3.48 -1.68 -3.27
N VAL A 32 4.64 -1.87 -3.89
CA VAL A 32 4.99 -3.12 -4.57
C VAL A 32 5.67 -4.07 -3.59
N ILE A 33 5.10 -5.25 -3.40
CA ILE A 33 5.55 -6.25 -2.45
C ILE A 33 5.84 -7.55 -3.21
N THR A 34 7.02 -8.11 -3.02
CA THR A 34 7.32 -9.46 -3.52
C THR A 34 6.96 -10.51 -2.47
N LEU A 35 6.39 -11.63 -2.92
CA LEU A 35 6.00 -12.75 -2.05
C LEU A 35 7.19 -13.36 -1.30
N ASN A 36 8.37 -13.40 -1.94
CA ASN A 36 9.65 -13.84 -1.41
C ASN A 36 10.78 -12.85 -1.81
N ASP A 37 11.99 -13.11 -1.35
CA ASP A 37 13.25 -12.46 -1.74
C ASP A 37 13.88 -13.03 -3.01
N ASP A 38 13.10 -13.77 -3.80
CA ASP A 38 13.53 -14.34 -5.08
C ASP A 38 14.00 -13.23 -6.04
N GLU A 39 15.26 -13.32 -6.47
CA GLU A 39 15.89 -12.35 -7.35
C GLU A 39 15.16 -12.22 -8.69
N ALA A 40 14.52 -13.29 -9.19
CA ALA A 40 13.71 -13.24 -10.40
C ALA A 40 12.47 -12.35 -10.24
N LEU A 41 11.82 -12.41 -9.07
CA LEU A 41 10.66 -11.55 -8.75
C LEU A 41 11.08 -10.10 -8.56
N ILE A 42 12.23 -9.87 -7.92
CA ILE A 42 12.79 -8.52 -7.72
C ILE A 42 13.17 -7.91 -9.07
N ALA A 43 13.78 -8.68 -9.96
CA ALA A 43 14.12 -8.25 -11.32
C ALA A 43 12.87 -7.89 -12.14
N TYR A 44 11.77 -8.62 -11.96
CA TYR A 44 10.48 -8.29 -12.58
C TYR A 44 9.80 -7.06 -11.97
N ALA A 45 9.93 -6.86 -10.66
CA ALA A 45 9.29 -5.76 -9.95
C ALA A 45 9.94 -4.39 -10.18
N LYS A 46 11.27 -4.34 -10.29
CA LYS A 46 12.05 -3.11 -10.52
C LYS A 46 11.58 -2.28 -11.72
N PRO A 47 11.40 -2.83 -12.94
CA PRO A 47 10.93 -2.05 -14.08
C PRO A 47 9.50 -1.53 -13.88
N ILE A 48 8.62 -2.30 -13.24
CA ILE A 48 7.24 -1.88 -12.94
C ILE A 48 7.24 -0.66 -12.02
N VAL A 49 8.04 -0.70 -10.94
CA VAL A 49 8.19 0.45 -10.02
C VAL A 49 8.74 1.67 -10.76
N SER A 50 9.71 1.46 -11.65
CA SER A 50 10.29 2.54 -12.46
C SER A 50 9.25 3.19 -13.39
N GLU A 51 8.45 2.38 -14.08
CA GLU A 51 7.38 2.86 -14.96
C GLU A 51 6.28 3.60 -14.20
N LEU A 52 5.87 3.10 -13.04
CA LEU A 52 4.89 3.77 -12.19
C LEU A 52 5.42 5.12 -11.67
N ARG A 53 6.69 5.17 -11.26
CA ARG A 53 7.36 6.42 -10.85
C ARG A 53 7.50 7.40 -12.02
N ALA A 54 7.81 6.92 -13.22
CA ALA A 54 7.87 7.74 -14.43
C ALA A 54 6.50 8.38 -14.76
N ASN A 55 5.41 7.68 -14.46
CA ASN A 55 4.04 8.18 -14.58
C ASN A 55 3.60 9.10 -13.41
N ARG A 56 4.54 9.55 -12.56
CA ARG A 56 4.30 10.42 -11.39
C ARG A 56 3.42 9.80 -10.29
N ALA A 57 3.25 8.48 -10.29
CA ALA A 57 2.61 7.79 -9.17
C ALA A 57 3.58 7.72 -7.97
N ARG A 58 3.07 7.94 -6.76
CA ARG A 58 3.85 7.80 -5.52
C ARG A 58 3.91 6.33 -5.15
N VAL A 59 4.98 5.68 -5.59
CA VAL A 59 5.16 4.23 -5.45
C VAL A 59 6.42 3.91 -4.68
N ASP A 60 6.26 3.08 -3.65
CA ASP A 60 7.35 2.45 -2.91
C ASP A 60 7.35 0.93 -3.07
N ALA A 61 8.49 0.30 -2.78
CA ALA A 61 8.66 -1.14 -2.95
C ALA A 61 9.34 -1.78 -1.74
N ASP A 62 8.87 -2.96 -1.35
CA ASP A 62 9.43 -3.78 -0.28
C ASP A 62 9.87 -5.15 -0.82
N PHE A 63 11.18 -5.20 -1.13
CA PHE A 63 11.88 -6.41 -1.58
C PHE A 63 12.61 -7.14 -0.46
N SER A 64 12.34 -6.79 0.81
CA SER A 64 13.03 -7.42 1.94
C SER A 64 12.77 -8.93 2.02
N ALA A 65 13.67 -9.68 2.62
CA ALA A 65 13.50 -11.12 2.91
C ALA A 65 12.57 -11.38 4.12
N THR A 66 11.80 -10.39 4.55
CA THR A 66 10.86 -10.55 5.66
C THR A 66 9.66 -11.40 5.24
N PRO A 67 9.05 -12.15 6.17
CA PRO A 67 7.85 -12.93 5.88
C PRO A 67 6.74 -12.06 5.27
N PHE A 68 6.03 -12.57 4.27
CA PHE A 68 4.97 -11.84 3.55
C PHE A 68 3.93 -11.18 4.47
N LYS A 69 3.51 -11.85 5.55
CA LYS A 69 2.58 -11.28 6.54
C LYS A 69 3.15 -10.04 7.26
N ALA A 70 4.46 -10.01 7.49
CA ALA A 70 5.13 -8.85 8.09
C ALA A 70 5.14 -7.67 7.12
N LYS A 71 5.37 -7.93 5.82
CA LYS A 71 5.28 -6.90 4.77
C LYS A 71 3.89 -6.29 4.67
N ILE A 72 2.84 -7.11 4.71
CA ILE A 72 1.45 -6.63 4.73
C ILE A 72 1.19 -5.79 5.98
N SER A 73 1.53 -6.28 7.17
CA SER A 73 1.34 -5.53 8.42
C SER A 73 2.06 -4.18 8.40
N ASN A 74 3.29 -4.13 7.87
CA ASN A 74 4.02 -2.88 7.70
C ASN A 74 3.32 -1.93 6.71
N ALA A 75 2.81 -2.45 5.59
CA ALA A 75 2.07 -1.65 4.61
C ALA A 75 0.75 -1.10 5.17
N GLU A 76 0.02 -1.90 5.95
CA GLU A 76 -1.19 -1.49 6.67
C GLU A 76 -0.89 -0.40 7.71
N GLN A 77 0.19 -0.54 8.49
CA GLN A 77 0.63 0.46 9.45
C GLN A 77 0.97 1.80 8.79
N LEU A 78 1.56 1.73 7.59
CA LEU A 78 1.90 2.91 6.78
C LEU A 78 0.68 3.47 6.04
N ARG A 79 -0.50 2.84 6.19
CA ARG A 79 -1.76 3.21 5.55
C ARG A 79 -1.59 3.38 4.04
N VAL A 80 -0.87 2.44 3.43
CA VAL A 80 -0.74 2.37 1.98
C VAL A 80 -2.13 2.13 1.38
N HIS A 81 -2.50 2.96 0.41
CA HIS A 81 -3.82 2.87 -0.21
C HIS A 81 -3.99 1.61 -1.08
N THR A 82 -2.93 1.15 -1.76
CA THR A 82 -3.00 -0.02 -2.64
C THR A 82 -1.71 -0.84 -2.54
N MET A 83 -1.83 -2.15 -2.35
CA MET A 83 -0.69 -3.06 -2.33
C MET A 83 -0.68 -3.91 -3.60
N MET A 84 0.40 -3.80 -4.38
CA MET A 84 0.63 -4.61 -5.55
C MET A 84 1.54 -5.79 -5.18
N VAL A 85 0.97 -6.99 -5.11
CA VAL A 85 1.70 -8.20 -4.73
C VAL A 85 2.15 -8.95 -5.98
N ILE A 86 3.45 -9.12 -6.11
CA ILE A 86 4.09 -9.86 -7.19
C ILE A 86 4.41 -11.27 -6.68
N GLY A 87 3.66 -12.25 -7.19
CA GLY A 87 3.94 -13.67 -7.04
C GLY A 87 4.57 -14.26 -8.29
N GLY A 88 5.15 -15.46 -8.16
CA GLY A 88 5.60 -16.23 -9.32
C GLY A 88 4.49 -16.38 -10.35
N HIS A 89 4.85 -16.25 -11.63
CA HIS A 89 3.91 -16.40 -12.75
C HIS A 89 3.02 -17.64 -12.56
N PRO A 90 1.69 -17.55 -12.77
CA PRO A 90 0.91 -16.46 -13.39
C PRO A 90 0.14 -15.54 -12.40
N LYS A 91 0.49 -15.49 -11.11
CA LYS A 91 -0.34 -14.83 -10.09
C LYS A 91 0.25 -13.49 -9.64
N THR A 92 -0.13 -12.41 -10.34
CA THR A 92 -0.01 -11.04 -9.80
C THR A 92 -1.35 -10.66 -9.18
N THR A 93 -1.37 -10.35 -7.89
CA THR A 93 -2.60 -10.05 -7.14
C THR A 93 -2.56 -8.61 -6.66
N PHE A 94 -3.65 -7.88 -6.93
CA PHE A 94 -3.87 -6.55 -6.41
C PHE A 94 -4.70 -6.66 -5.13
N LEU A 95 -4.19 -6.08 -4.03
CA LEU A 95 -4.92 -5.96 -2.78
C LEU A 95 -5.24 -4.47 -2.58
N PHE A 96 -6.54 -4.17 -2.51
CA PHE A 96 -7.10 -2.83 -2.28
C PHE A 96 -7.52 -2.67 -0.83
#